data_AF-A0A3D4T268-F1
#
_entry.id   AF-A0A3D4T268-F1
#
_cell.length_a   1.000
_cell.length_b   1.000
_cell.length_c   1.000
_cell.angle_alpha   90.00
_cell.angle_beta   90.00
_cell.angle_gamma   90.00
#
_symmetry.space_group_name_H-M   'P 1'
#
loop_
_entity.id
_entity.type
_entity.pdbx_description
1 polymer ?
#
loop_
_entity_poly.entity_id
_entity_poly.type
_entity_poly.pdbx_seq_one_letter_code
_entity_poly.pdbx_strand_id
1 'polypeptide(L)' 'MVGAGIGGIDLAHHVLRDFPGWNWEIIDSNTDIGGTWATFTYPGIRSDSDM' A
#
# COMPACT_ATOMS: atom_id res chain seq x y z
N MET A 1 0.30 -7.01 -8.40
CA MET A 1 -0.52 -6.77 -7.18
C MET A 1 -1.51 -5.65 -7.47
N VAL A 2 -2.66 -5.61 -6.81
CA VAL A 2 -3.67 -4.56 -7.01
C VAL A 2 -3.87 -3.78 -5.71
N GLY A 3 -3.67 -2.46 -5.78
CA GLY A 3 -3.72 -1.54 -4.64
C GLY A 3 -2.35 -1.34 -3.97
N ALA A 4 -1.92 -0.09 -3.87
CA ALA A 4 -0.71 0.41 -3.20
C ALA A 4 -1.04 1.00 -1.82
N GLY A 5 -1.97 0.38 -1.10
CA GLY A 5 -2.17 0.59 0.34
C GLY A 5 -1.19 -0.22 1.19
N ILE A 6 -1.30 -0.12 2.53
CA ILE A 6 -0.40 -0.79 3.48
C ILE A 6 -0.24 -2.29 3.17
N GLY A 7 -1.34 -3.02 2.91
CA GLY A 7 -1.28 -4.44 2.60
C GLY A 7 -0.59 -4.77 1.27
N GLY A 8 -0.75 -3.91 0.25
CA GLY A 8 -0.06 -4.08 -1.04
C GLY A 8 1.45 -3.83 -0.91
N ILE A 9 1.83 -2.86 -0.09
CA ILE A 9 3.23 -2.54 0.22
C ILE A 9 3.88 -3.67 1.04
N ASP A 10 3.20 -4.20 2.05
CA ASP A 10 3.70 -5.34 2.84
C ASP A 10 3.92 -6.59 1.98
N LEU A 11 2.97 -6.90 1.10
CA LEU A 11 3.11 -8.00 0.15
C LEU A 11 4.30 -7.77 -0.79
N ALA A 12 4.47 -6.56 -1.31
CA ALA A 12 5.59 -6.22 -2.17
C ALA A 12 6.95 -6.36 -1.46
N HIS A 13 7.02 -5.98 -0.19
CA HIS A 13 8.22 -6.19 0.63
C HIS A 13 8.57 -7.68 0.74
N HIS A 14 7.58 -8.52 1.05
CA HIS A 14 7.78 -9.97 1.13
C HIS A 14 8.15 -10.60 -0.22
N VAL A 15 7.51 -10.17 -1.31
CA VAL A 15 7.84 -10.66 -2.66
C VAL A 15 9.26 -10.28 -3.05
N LEU A 16 9.67 -9.03 -2.79
CA LEU A 16 11.03 -8.56 -3.07
C LEU A 16 12.07 -9.38 -2.30
N ARG A 17 11.80 -9.70 -1.03
CA ARG A 17 12.71 -10.43 -0.15
C ARG A 17 12.80 -11.91 -0.51
N ASP A 18 11.66 -12.57 -0.67
CA ASP A 18 11.57 -14.03 -0.75
C ASP A 18 11.67 -14.55 -2.19
N PHE A 19 11.42 -13.68 -3.20
CA PHE A 19 11.45 -14.03 -4.62
C PHE A 19 12.21 -12.98 -5.46
N PRO A 20 13.52 -12.76 -5.23
CA PRO A 20 14.28 -11.68 -5.84
C PRO A 20 14.42 -11.76 -7.37
N GLY A 21 14.12 -12.92 -7.97
CA GLY A 21 14.14 -13.12 -9.43
C GLY A 21 12.80 -12.84 -10.12
N TRP A 22 11.75 -12.52 -9.38
CA TRP A 22 10.43 -12.28 -9.96
C TRP A 22 10.31 -10.83 -10.44
N ASN A 23 9.76 -10.67 -11.65
CA ASN A 23 9.38 -9.37 -12.15
C ASN A 23 7.91 -9.11 -11.80
N TRP A 24 7.64 -8.02 -11.10
CA TRP A 24 6.31 -7.71 -10.57
C TRP A 24 6.09 -6.21 -10.52
N GLU A 25 4.82 -5.82 -10.44
CA GLU A 25 4.39 -4.43 -10.29
C GLU A 25 3.17 -4.36 -9.36
N ILE A 26 3.00 -3.20 -8.70
CA ILE A 26 1.77 -2.82 -8.00
C ILE A 26 1.03 -1.83 -8.90
N ILE A 27 -0.24 -2.12 -9.18
CA ILE A 27 -1.12 -1.21 -9.92
C ILE A 27 -2.17 -0.68 -8.94
N ASP A 28 -2.28 0.63 -8.83
CA ASP A 28 -3.31 1.32 -8.03
C ASP A 28 -4.13 2.24 -8.93
N SER A 29 -5.41 2.42 -8.59
CA SER A 29 -6.29 3.41 -9.22
C SER A 29 -6.02 4.84 -8.73
N ASN A 30 -5.42 4.99 -7.55
CA ASN A 30 -5.03 6.26 -6.98
C ASN A 30 -3.80 6.83 -7.71
N THR A 31 -3.66 8.16 -7.66
CA THR A 31 -2.50 8.85 -8.24
C THR A 31 -1.25 8.80 -7.37
N ASP A 32 -1.36 8.31 -6.13
CA ASP A 32 -0.28 8.21 -5.15
C ASP A 32 -0.47 6.95 -4.27
N ILE A 33 0.59 6.54 -3.59
CA ILE A 33 0.59 5.41 -2.65
C ILE A 33 -0.12 5.76 -1.34
N GLY A 34 -0.59 4.75 -0.62
CA GLY A 34 -1.19 4.90 0.72
C GLY A 34 -2.59 4.32 0.86
N GLY A 35 -3.22 3.92 -0.26
CA GLY A 35 -4.56 3.32 -0.26
C GLY A 35 -5.59 4.22 0.41
N THR A 36 -6.28 3.72 1.44
CA THR A 36 -7.27 4.48 2.22
C THR A 36 -6.75 5.84 2.69
N TRP A 37 -5.46 5.95 3.05
CA TRP A 37 -4.85 7.20 3.53
C TRP A 37 -4.55 8.22 2.43
N ALA A 38 -4.44 7.77 1.18
CA ALA A 38 -4.33 8.66 0.02
C ALA A 38 -5.72 9.12 -0.46
N THR A 39 -6.76 8.29 -0.30
CA THR A 39 -8.11 8.57 -0.79
C THR A 39 -8.96 9.38 0.20
N PHE A 40 -8.89 9.08 1.50
CA PHE A 40 -9.73 9.74 2.51
C PHE A 40 -8.98 10.84 3.24
N THR A 41 -9.26 12.09 2.87
CA THR A 41 -8.54 13.29 3.33
C THR A 41 -9.49 14.32 3.98
N TYR A 42 -10.45 13.85 4.77
CA TYR A 42 -11.39 14.74 5.49
C TYR A 42 -10.78 15.28 6.81
N PRO A 43 -11.23 16.46 7.29
CA PRO A 43 -10.75 17.03 8.54
C PRO A 43 -10.93 16.09 9.74
N GLY A 44 -9.86 15.86 10.50
CA GLY A 44 -9.90 15.05 11.73
C GLY A 44 -9.75 13.54 11.52
N ILE A 45 -9.41 13.07 10.32
CA ILE A 45 -9.05 11.66 10.10
C ILE A 45 -7.83 11.27 10.94
N ARG A 46 -7.89 10.11 11.60
CA ARG A 46 -6.81 9.55 12.42
C ARG A 46 -6.95 8.04 12.54
N SER A 47 -5.85 7.38 12.87
CA SER A 47 -5.87 5.96 13.28
C SER A 47 -6.64 5.83 14.59
N ASP A 48 -7.39 4.74 14.74
CA ASP A 48 -7.96 4.32 16.03
C ASP A 48 -7.00 3.41 16.82
N SER A 49 -5.93 2.97 16.16
CA SER A 49 -4.85 2.18 16.76
C SER A 49 -3.76 3.10 17.27
N ASP A 50 -3.37 2.89 18.53
CA ASP A 50 -2.10 3.37 19.08
C ASP A 50 -1.00 2.49 18.49
N MET A 51 -0.29 3.00 17.49
CA MET A 51 0.80 2.30 16.81
C MET A 51 2.14 2.54 17.49
#